data_AF-A0A9X2GWD3-F1
#
_entry.id   AF-A0A9X2GWD3-F1
#
_cell.length_a   1.000
_cell.length_b   1.000
_cell.length_c   1.000
_cell.angle_alpha   90.00
_cell.angle_beta   90.00
_cell.angle_gamma   90.00
#
_symmetry.space_group_name_H-M   'P 1'
#
loop_
_entity.id
_entity.type
_entity.pdbx_description
1 polymer ?
#
loop_
_entity_poly.entity_id
_entity_poly.type
_entity_poly.pdbx_seq_one_letter_code
_entity_poly.pdbx_strand_id
1 'polypeptide(L)'
;MTIQERDSTEPGAHHWTINVGWMLAANLGHDLDCWLRLLTLHDQDALDRAEPDTMRYRLYHLPARARLAAHARRRHLRLERTWPWAGAFVLAWQRLTDLPALA
;
A
#
# COMPACT_ATOMS: atom_id res chain seq x y z
N MET A 1 46.44 3.52 -4.45
CA MET A 1 45.16 2.82 -4.22
C MET A 1 44.41 2.87 -5.54
N THR A 2 44.64 1.88 -6.39
CA THR A 2 44.14 1.84 -7.77
C THR A 2 42.88 0.99 -7.77
N ILE A 3 41.74 1.60 -8.08
CA ILE A 3 40.47 0.88 -8.20
C ILE A 3 40.58 0.01 -9.45
N GLN A 4 40.63 -1.31 -9.25
CA GLN A 4 40.52 -2.29 -10.32
C GLN A 4 39.07 -2.26 -10.83
N GLU A 5 38.92 -1.76 -12.06
CA GLU A 5 37.71 -1.89 -12.87
C GLU A 5 37.48 -3.39 -13.09
N ARG A 6 36.48 -3.96 -12.41
CA ARG A 6 36.08 -5.36 -12.61
C ARG A 6 35.37 -5.46 -13.95
N ASP A 7 36.01 -6.19 -14.85
CA ASP A 7 35.46 -6.61 -16.14
C ASP A 7 34.09 -7.29 -15.95
N SER A 8 33.09 -6.77 -16.64
CA SER A 8 31.66 -7.10 -16.52
C SER A 8 31.24 -8.40 -17.23
N THR A 9 32.17 -9.31 -17.50
CA THR A 9 31.95 -10.52 -18.31
C THR A 9 32.03 -11.86 -17.55
N GLU A 10 31.84 -11.85 -16.23
CA GLU A 10 31.62 -13.06 -15.43
C GLU A 10 30.13 -13.48 -15.43
N PRO A 11 29.78 -14.77 -15.70
CA PRO A 11 28.40 -15.23 -15.73
C PRO A 11 27.85 -15.39 -14.30
N GLY A 12 27.56 -14.26 -13.65
CA GLY A 12 26.86 -14.16 -12.37
C GLY A 12 25.87 -13.00 -12.32
N ALA A 13 25.62 -12.34 -13.46
CA ALA A 13 24.91 -11.07 -13.56
C ALA A 13 23.41 -11.21 -13.93
N HIS A 14 22.73 -12.28 -13.50
CA HIS A 14 21.28 -12.45 -13.71
C HIS A 14 20.42 -11.99 -12.51
N HIS A 15 21.03 -11.64 -11.38
CA HIS A 15 20.30 -11.33 -10.15
C HIS A 15 20.12 -9.83 -9.83
N TRP A 16 20.91 -8.94 -10.46
CA TRP A 16 20.89 -7.52 -10.10
C TRP A 16 19.66 -6.78 -10.67
N THR A 17 19.28 -7.05 -11.93
CA THR A 17 18.15 -6.40 -12.58
C THR A 17 16.82 -6.74 -11.91
N ILE A 18 16.67 -7.99 -11.43
CA ILE A 18 15.49 -8.43 -10.66
C ILE A 18 15.43 -7.68 -9.32
N ASN A 19 16.56 -7.51 -8.64
CA ASN A 19 16.63 -6.77 -7.37
C ASN A 19 16.27 -5.28 -7.53
N VAL A 20 16.61 -4.66 -8.67
CA VAL A 20 16.21 -3.27 -8.96
C VAL A 20 14.68 -3.15 -9.07
N GLY A 21 14.03 -4.10 -9.74
CA GLY A 21 12.57 -4.12 -9.84
C GLY A 21 11.88 -4.21 -8.49
N TRP A 22 12.38 -5.08 -7.60
CA TRP A 22 11.85 -5.21 -6.23
C TRP A 22 12.05 -3.95 -5.38
N MET A 23 13.20 -3.28 -5.52
CA MET A 23 13.47 -2.05 -4.79
C MET A 23 12.52 -0.93 -5.19
N LEU A 24 12.28 -0.76 -6.50
CA LEU A 24 11.32 0.23 -7.01
C LEU A 24 9.89 -0.07 -6.53
N ALA A 25 9.46 -1.34 -6.59
CA ALA A 25 8.15 -1.74 -6.11
C ALA A 25 7.98 -1.50 -4.60
N ALA A 26 9.00 -1.79 -3.80
CA ALA A 26 8.98 -1.56 -2.36
C ALA A 26 8.89 -0.05 -2.03
N ASN A 27 9.64 0.79 -2.74
CA ASN A 27 9.59 2.25 -2.56
C ASN A 27 8.22 2.81 -2.93
N LEU A 28 7.67 2.41 -4.09
CA LEU A 28 6.32 2.82 -4.50
C LEU A 28 5.26 2.39 -3.48
N GLY A 29 5.36 1.16 -2.95
CA GLY A 29 4.45 0.68 -1.92
C GLY A 29 4.55 1.49 -0.62
N HIS A 30 5.78 1.86 -0.22
CA HIS A 30 6.00 2.70 0.94
C HIS A 30 5.46 4.13 0.75
N ASP A 31 5.70 4.72 -0.42
CA ASP A 31 5.19 6.05 -0.75
C ASP A 31 3.65 6.05 -0.69
N LEU A 32 3.00 5.06 -1.30
CA LEU A 32 1.54 4.93 -1.24
C LEU A 32 1.01 4.78 0.19
N ASP A 33 1.70 4.03 1.06
CA ASP A 33 1.32 3.91 2.48
C ASP A 33 1.40 5.26 3.20
N CYS A 34 2.50 5.99 3.00
CA CYS A 34 2.71 7.31 3.58
C CYS A 34 1.66 8.32 3.12
N TRP A 35 1.39 8.39 1.81
CA TRP A 35 0.37 9.30 1.26
C TRP A 35 -1.04 8.94 1.73
N LEU A 36 -1.38 7.65 1.79
CA LEU A 36 -2.67 7.22 2.32
C LEU A 36 -2.89 7.73 3.74
N ARG A 37 -1.88 7.56 4.61
CA ARG A 37 -1.96 8.02 6.00
C ARG A 37 -2.09 9.52 6.11
N LEU A 38 -1.22 10.24 5.41
CA LEU A 38 -1.18 11.70 5.42
C LEU A 38 -2.52 12.30 4.99
N LEU A 39 -3.09 11.80 3.88
CA LEU A 39 -4.29 12.38 3.29
C LEU A 39 -5.57 11.94 4.00
N THR A 40 -5.62 10.71 4.53
CA THR A 40 -6.90 10.08 4.88
C THR A 40 -7.01 9.60 6.33
N LEU A 41 -5.90 9.36 7.04
CA LEU A 41 -5.88 8.74 8.38
C LEU A 41 -5.09 9.57 9.42
N HIS A 42 -4.76 10.83 9.11
CA HIS A 42 -3.96 11.71 9.96
C HIS A 42 -4.58 12.02 11.32
N ASP A 43 -5.89 11.83 11.48
CA ASP A 43 -6.67 12.04 12.71
C ASP A 43 -7.08 10.72 13.38
N GLN A 44 -6.55 9.59 12.92
CA GLN A 44 -6.82 8.27 13.49
C GLN A 44 -5.60 7.84 14.32
N ASP A 45 -5.63 8.05 15.64
CA ASP A 45 -4.50 7.81 16.57
C ASP A 45 -3.85 6.42 16.46
N ALA A 46 -4.62 5.41 16.08
CA ALA A 46 -4.13 4.05 15.95
C ALA A 46 -3.56 3.71 14.56
N LEU A 47 -3.64 4.63 13.59
CA LEU A 47 -3.28 4.42 12.18
C LEU A 47 -2.41 5.55 11.59
N ASP A 48 -2.38 6.75 12.19
CA ASP A 48 -1.59 7.89 11.73
C ASP A 48 -0.10 7.57 11.63
N ARG A 49 0.47 6.94 12.67
CA ARG A 49 1.88 6.60 12.85
C ARG A 49 2.11 5.11 13.07
N ALA A 50 1.13 4.28 12.72
CA ALA A 50 1.26 2.84 12.83
C ALA A 50 2.47 2.31 12.04
N GLU A 51 3.10 1.23 12.49
CA GLU A 51 4.14 0.57 11.67
C GLU A 51 3.52 0.04 10.35
N PRO A 52 4.27 -0.01 9.23
CA PRO A 52 3.76 -0.58 7.97
C PRO A 52 3.18 -1.99 8.13
N ASP A 53 3.79 -2.82 8.98
CA ASP A 53 3.27 -4.16 9.27
C ASP A 53 1.91 -4.12 9.97
N THR A 54 1.72 -3.18 10.89
CA THR A 54 0.43 -2.93 11.53
C THR A 54 -0.63 -2.53 10.51
N MET A 55 -0.28 -1.67 9.55
CA MET A 55 -1.19 -1.28 8.48
C MET A 55 -1.58 -2.46 7.60
N ARG A 56 -0.61 -3.32 7.28
CA ARG A 56 -0.82 -4.54 6.50
C ARG A 56 -1.90 -5.42 7.12
N TYR A 57 -1.82 -5.67 8.43
CA TYR A 57 -2.79 -6.52 9.10
C TYR A 57 -4.12 -5.82 9.40
N ARG A 58 -4.09 -4.52 9.69
CA ARG A 58 -5.30 -3.78 10.10
C ARG A 58 -6.16 -3.37 8.92
N LEU A 59 -5.57 -2.78 7.89
CA LEU A 59 -6.29 -2.19 6.76
C LEU A 59 -6.07 -2.95 5.44
N TYR A 60 -4.86 -3.39 5.12
CA TYR A 60 -4.60 -4.03 3.80
C TYR A 60 -5.00 -5.51 3.73
N HIS A 61 -5.27 -6.15 4.86
CA HIS A 61 -5.77 -7.52 4.92
C HIS A 61 -7.28 -7.63 4.62
N LEU A 62 -7.74 -6.90 3.61
CA LEU A 62 -9.15 -6.83 3.18
C LEU A 62 -9.78 -8.18 2.79
N PRO A 63 -9.10 -9.11 2.10
CA PRO A 63 -9.74 -10.34 1.65
C PRO A 63 -10.30 -11.22 2.77
N ALA A 64 -9.77 -11.10 4.00
CA ALA A 64 -10.28 -11.83 5.17
C ALA A 64 -11.40 -11.09 5.92
N ARG A 65 -11.68 -9.83 5.57
CA ARG A 65 -12.58 -8.94 6.34
C ARG A 65 -13.69 -8.32 5.49
N ALA A 66 -13.63 -8.52 4.18
CA ALA A 66 -14.56 -7.91 3.24
C ALA A 66 -14.91 -8.86 2.09
N ARG A 67 -16.16 -8.78 1.63
CA ARG A 67 -16.65 -9.55 0.49
C ARG A 67 -17.01 -8.60 -0.64
N LEU A 68 -16.41 -8.79 -1.81
CA LEU A 68 -16.75 -8.04 -3.00
C LEU A 68 -17.93 -8.74 -3.71
N ALA A 69 -19.08 -8.07 -3.74
CA ALA A 69 -20.27 -8.54 -4.43
C ALA A 69 -20.51 -7.70 -5.68
N ALA A 70 -20.82 -8.35 -6.81
CA ALA A 70 -21.27 -7.68 -8.02
C ALA A 70 -22.79 -7.79 -8.13
N HIS A 71 -23.49 -6.65 -8.26
CA HIS A 71 -24.94 -6.61 -8.43
C HIS A 71 -25.32 -5.47 -9.38
N ALA A 72 -26.21 -5.72 -10.33
CA ALA A 72 -26.74 -4.71 -11.25
C ALA A 72 -25.66 -3.78 -11.88
N ARG A 73 -24.57 -4.36 -12.38
CA ARG A 73 -23.39 -3.64 -12.95
C ARG A 73 -22.63 -2.73 -11.97
N ARG A 74 -22.89 -2.83 -10.66
CA ARG A 74 -22.15 -2.15 -9.60
C ARG A 74 -21.40 -3.16 -8.73
N ARG A 75 -20.25 -2.76 -8.22
CA ARG A 75 -19.45 -3.54 -7.26
C ARG A 75 -19.68 -2.96 -5.86
N HIS A 76 -20.06 -3.82 -4.93
CA HIS A 76 -20.30 -3.49 -3.54
C HIS A 76 -19.30 -4.23 -2.67
N LEU A 77 -18.47 -3.48 -1.94
CA LEU A 77 -17.59 -4.04 -0.94
C LEU A 77 -18.34 -4.12 0.39
N ARG A 78 -18.63 -5.34 0.86
CA ARG A 78 -19.33 -5.59 2.13
C ARG A 78 -18.30 -5.88 3.21
N LEU A 79 -18.17 -4.96 4.17
CA LEU A 79 -17.25 -5.11 5.30
C LEU A 79 -17.88 -5.97 6.41
N GLU A 80 -17.06 -6.74 7.11
CA GLU A 80 -17.48 -7.46 8.31
C GLU A 80 -17.88 -6.49 9.43
N ARG A 81 -19.02 -6.74 10.07
CA ARG A 81 -19.55 -5.89 11.15
C ARG A 81 -18.67 -5.88 12.40
N THR A 82 -17.92 -6.96 12.65
CA THR A 82 -17.08 -7.12 13.83
C THR A 82 -15.65 -6.60 13.63
N TRP A 83 -15.32 -6.10 12.43
CA TRP A 83 -13.98 -5.61 12.14
C TRP A 83 -13.78 -4.20 12.73
N PRO A 84 -12.86 -4.01 13.70
CA PRO A 84 -12.72 -2.73 14.41
C PRO A 84 -12.30 -1.57 13.49
N TRP A 85 -11.60 -1.88 12.39
CA TRP A 85 -11.04 -0.90 11.47
C TRP A 85 -11.96 -0.58 10.29
N ALA A 86 -13.16 -1.15 10.24
CA ALA A 86 -14.11 -0.92 9.15
C ALA A 86 -14.48 0.57 9.01
N GLY A 87 -14.66 1.27 10.13
CA GLY A 87 -14.94 2.71 10.13
C GLY A 87 -13.80 3.53 9.55
N ALA A 88 -12.57 3.28 10.00
CA ALA A 88 -11.38 3.94 9.48
C ALA A 88 -11.16 3.67 7.98
N PHE A 89 -11.43 2.45 7.51
CA PHE A 89 -11.37 2.12 6.09
C PHE A 89 -12.39 2.91 5.26
N VAL A 90 -13.65 2.97 5.71
CA VAL A 90 -14.71 3.72 5.01
C VAL A 90 -14.40 5.21 5.00
N LEU A 91 -13.93 5.76 6.13
CA LEU A 91 -13.50 7.16 6.23
C LEU A 91 -12.38 7.45 5.23
N ALA A 92 -11.37 6.58 5.17
CA ALA A 92 -10.25 6.75 4.26
C ALA A 92 -10.70 6.71 2.79
N TRP A 93 -11.58 5.77 2.44
CA TRP A 93 -12.16 5.67 1.11
C TRP A 93 -12.96 6.93 0.72
N GLN A 94 -13.79 7.46 1.63
CA GLN A 94 -14.56 8.68 1.40
C GLN A 94 -13.64 9.86 1.15
N ARG A 95 -12.69 10.11 2.05
CA ARG A 95 -11.71 11.21 1.92
C ARG A 95 -10.92 11.14 0.62
N LEU A 96 -10.51 9.94 0.21
CA LEU A 96 -9.79 9.74 -1.06
C LEU A 96 -10.66 10.07 -2.27
N THR A 97 -11.95 9.71 -2.22
CA THR A 97 -12.91 9.96 -3.31
C THR A 97 -13.34 11.43 -3.38
N ASP A 98 -13.32 12.11 -2.24
CA ASP A 98 -13.65 13.53 -2.11
C ASP A 98 -12.46 14.45 -2.41
N LEU A 99 -11.28 13.90 -2.73
CA LEU A 99 -10.12 14.71 -3.09
C LEU A 99 -10.44 15.56 -4.33
N PRO A 100 -10.04 16.85 -4.33
CA PRO A 100 -10.27 17.72 -5.48
C PRO A 100 -9.50 17.19 -6.70
N ALA A 101 -10.13 17.30 -7.87
CA ALA A 101 -9.42 17.08 -9.11
C ALA A 101 -8.26 18.08 -9.23
N LEU A 102 -7.09 17.59 -9.66
CA LEU A 102 -5.99 18.45 -10.03
C LEU A 102 -6.44 19.30 -11.22
N ALA A 103 -6.38 20.63 -11.05
CA ALA A 103 -6.79 21.63 -12.03
C ALA A 103 -5.86 21.67 -13.25
#